data_AF-A0A8T4A6Q8-F1
#
_entry.id   AF-A0A8T4A6Q8-F1
#
_cell.length_a   1.000
_cell.length_b   1.000
_cell.length_c   1.000
_cell.angle_alpha   90.00
_cell.angle_beta   90.00
_cell.angle_gamma   90.00
#
_symmetry.space_group_name_H-M   'P 1'
#
loop_
_entity.id
_entity.type
_entity.pdbx_description
1 polymer ?
#
loop_
_entity_poly.entity_id
_entity_poly.type
_entity_poly.pdbx_seq_one_letter_code
_entity_poly.pdbx_strand_id
1 'polypeptide(L)'
;MGNNHSLEDVLEGILFLHSETGTEGGYWAFQDSRYIQRNGPRGYCKNCGFYMKKRSGTLEIQRVTALDEEVMQEYERTGEINEKPNCANNNHEEVIADAWDYQGLHILENGDHLTIYHPDNNEEVWSGVINLKQHDLFSEHASGWWIHADQKGIERAVWAEYFFKEYSAKLIPSNKHKY
;
A
#
# COMPACT_ATOMS: atom_id res chain seq x y z
N MET A 1 -8.99 32.11 11.69
CA MET A 1 -9.25 32.14 10.24
C MET A 1 -9.46 30.71 9.82
N GLY A 2 -10.72 30.28 9.69
CA GLY A 2 -11.06 28.90 9.37
C GLY A 2 -10.99 28.70 7.86
N ASN A 3 -10.12 27.80 7.40
CA ASN A 3 -10.13 27.36 6.02
C ASN A 3 -11.33 26.43 5.85
N ASN A 4 -12.37 26.92 5.17
CA ASN A 4 -13.45 26.10 4.64
C ASN A 4 -12.84 25.20 3.55
N HIS A 5 -12.47 23.99 3.90
CA HIS A 5 -12.24 22.93 2.93
C HIS A 5 -13.61 22.54 2.36
N SER A 6 -13.85 22.81 1.08
CA SER A 6 -15.01 22.28 0.36
C SER A 6 -14.93 20.76 0.34
N LEU A 7 -16.07 20.09 0.55
CA LEU A 7 -16.19 18.62 0.54
C LEU A 7 -15.69 17.97 -0.78
N GLU A 8 -15.51 18.76 -1.85
CA GLU A 8 -14.98 18.33 -3.14
C GLU A 8 -13.46 18.06 -3.15
N ASP A 9 -12.73 18.48 -2.10
CA ASP A 9 -11.28 18.27 -1.98
C ASP A 9 -10.89 16.99 -1.22
N VAL A 10 -11.88 16.25 -0.72
CA VAL A 10 -11.66 15.03 0.07
C VAL A 10 -11.67 13.83 -0.86
N LEU A 11 -10.56 13.11 -0.91
CA LEU A 11 -10.45 11.83 -1.59
C LEU A 11 -10.83 10.71 -0.62
N GLU A 12 -11.53 9.69 -1.13
CA GLU A 12 -11.84 8.47 -0.38
C GLU A 12 -11.14 7.28 -1.02
N GLY A 13 -10.58 6.40 -0.21
CA GLY A 13 -9.67 5.38 -0.72
C GLY A 13 -9.16 4.43 0.34
N ILE A 14 -8.07 3.74 0.01
CA ILE A 14 -7.39 2.79 0.89
C ILE A 14 -5.92 3.15 1.01
N LEU A 15 -5.32 2.74 2.12
CA LEU A 15 -3.88 2.86 2.35
C LEU A 15 -3.16 1.65 1.79
N PHE A 16 -1.93 1.80 1.32
CA PHE A 16 -1.07 0.67 1.01
C PHE A 16 0.41 1.06 0.99
N LEU A 17 1.32 0.10 1.17
CA LEU A 17 2.74 0.33 0.96
C LEU A 17 3.04 0.23 -0.54
N HIS A 18 3.35 1.35 -1.17
CA HIS A 18 3.75 1.38 -2.58
C HIS A 18 5.25 1.10 -2.69
N SER A 19 5.62 0.06 -3.43
CA SER A 19 7.03 -0.29 -3.70
C SER A 19 7.20 -0.55 -5.19
N GLU A 20 8.21 0.07 -5.80
CA GLU A 20 8.56 -0.12 -7.21
C GLU A 20 9.95 -0.73 -7.35
N THR A 21 10.18 -1.40 -8.48
CA THR A 21 11.52 -1.89 -8.79
C THR A 21 12.50 -0.72 -8.88
N GLY A 22 13.51 -0.71 -8.00
CA GLY A 22 14.53 0.33 -7.93
C GLY A 22 14.33 1.40 -6.85
N THR A 23 13.23 1.34 -6.06
CA THR A 23 13.05 2.27 -4.92
C THR A 23 13.78 1.80 -3.66
N GLU A 24 14.23 0.54 -3.62
CA GLU A 24 14.99 -0.02 -2.49
C GLU A 24 14.21 0.02 -1.14
N GLY A 25 12.91 0.32 -1.21
CA GLY A 25 11.98 0.46 -0.10
C GLY A 25 10.59 0.93 -0.56
N GLY A 26 9.67 1.03 0.39
CA GLY A 26 8.29 1.40 0.16
C GLY A 26 7.93 2.80 0.66
N TYR A 27 7.02 3.44 -0.06
CA TYR A 27 6.38 4.69 0.30
C TYR A 27 4.99 4.43 0.87
N TRP A 28 4.64 5.15 1.93
CA TRP A 28 3.27 5.20 2.43
C TRP A 28 2.39 5.88 1.39
N ALA A 29 1.39 5.15 0.89
CA ALA A 29 0.56 5.59 -0.20
C ALA A 29 -0.92 5.45 0.10
N PHE A 30 -1.69 6.26 -0.61
CA PHE A 30 -3.13 6.25 -0.65
C PHE A 30 -3.58 5.96 -2.08
N GLN A 31 -4.52 5.06 -2.26
CA GLN A 31 -5.17 4.78 -3.53
C GLN A 31 -6.59 5.31 -3.52
N ASP A 32 -6.89 6.23 -4.43
CA ASP A 32 -8.24 6.75 -4.64
C ASP A 32 -9.19 5.64 -5.14
N SER A 33 -10.30 5.47 -4.43
CA SER A 33 -11.32 4.46 -4.69
C SER A 33 -11.97 4.55 -6.06
N ARG A 34 -11.98 5.74 -6.69
CA ARG A 34 -12.52 5.94 -8.04
C ARG A 34 -11.75 5.15 -9.11
N TYR A 35 -10.49 4.79 -8.82
CA TYR A 35 -9.60 4.06 -9.73
C TYR A 35 -9.37 2.61 -9.30
N ILE A 36 -10.12 2.11 -8.31
CA ILE A 36 -10.07 0.72 -7.87
C ILE A 36 -11.08 -0.10 -8.67
N GLN A 37 -10.59 -1.03 -9.48
CA GLN A 37 -11.41 -2.07 -10.09
C GLN A 37 -11.78 -3.11 -9.03
N ARG A 38 -13.04 -3.10 -8.60
CA ARG A 38 -13.53 -4.07 -7.61
C ARG A 38 -13.65 -5.48 -8.20
N ASN A 39 -13.28 -6.49 -7.41
CA ASN A 39 -13.38 -7.91 -7.77
C ASN A 39 -12.79 -8.24 -9.16
N GLY A 40 -11.63 -7.66 -9.46
CA GLY A 40 -10.94 -7.80 -10.74
C GLY A 40 -9.83 -8.85 -10.70
N PRO A 41 -9.38 -9.31 -11.88
CA PRO A 41 -8.19 -10.14 -11.99
C PRO A 41 -6.92 -9.32 -11.68
N ARG A 42 -6.25 -9.60 -10.56
CA ARG A 42 -4.98 -8.92 -10.19
C ARG A 42 -3.80 -9.29 -11.10
N GLY A 43 -3.95 -10.29 -11.97
CA GLY A 43 -2.95 -10.63 -12.97
C GLY A 43 -1.78 -11.46 -12.45
N TYR A 44 -1.86 -12.04 -11.25
CA TYR A 44 -0.88 -13.00 -10.74
C TYR A 44 -1.54 -14.23 -10.09
N CYS A 45 -0.77 -15.32 -10.04
CA CYS A 45 -1.21 -16.59 -9.48
C CYS A 45 -1.24 -16.54 -7.94
N LYS A 46 -2.36 -16.89 -7.32
CA LYS A 46 -2.50 -16.92 -5.85
C LYS A 46 -1.57 -17.93 -5.16
N ASN A 47 -1.22 -18.99 -5.88
CA ASN A 47 -0.47 -20.12 -5.33
C ASN A 47 1.06 -19.94 -5.43
N CYS A 48 1.55 -19.30 -6.50
CA CYS A 48 3.00 -19.20 -6.76
C CYS A 48 3.48 -17.77 -7.03
N GLY A 49 2.61 -16.77 -6.99
CA GLY A 49 2.94 -15.37 -7.24
C GLY A 49 3.29 -15.05 -8.71
N PHE A 50 3.29 -16.03 -9.61
CA PHE A 50 3.67 -15.81 -11.01
C PHE A 50 2.76 -14.77 -11.67
N TYR A 51 3.37 -13.71 -12.22
CA TYR A 51 2.63 -12.65 -12.91
C TYR A 51 2.23 -13.13 -14.32
N MET A 52 0.93 -13.22 -14.57
CA MET A 52 0.36 -13.88 -15.74
C MET A 52 0.09 -12.93 -16.92
N LYS A 53 0.12 -11.60 -16.69
CA LYS A 53 -0.06 -10.61 -17.75
C LYS A 53 1.29 -10.10 -18.25
N LYS A 54 1.56 -10.16 -19.55
CA LYS A 54 2.71 -9.48 -20.13
C LYS A 54 2.41 -7.99 -20.24
N ARG A 55 3.20 -7.13 -19.58
CA ARG A 55 3.23 -5.70 -19.94
C ARG A 55 4.20 -5.52 -21.11
N SER A 56 3.81 -4.72 -22.10
CA SER A 56 4.74 -4.16 -23.07
C SER A 56 5.53 -3.04 -22.38
N GLY A 57 6.79 -3.29 -22.06
CA GLY A 57 7.68 -2.36 -21.35
C GLY A 57 9.09 -2.94 -21.13
N THR A 58 10.02 -2.14 -20.63
CA THR A 58 11.42 -2.54 -20.36
C THR A 58 11.61 -3.32 -19.06
N LEU A 59 10.62 -3.33 -18.16
CA LEU A 59 10.64 -4.07 -16.89
C LEU A 59 9.73 -5.30 -16.99
N GLU A 60 10.32 -6.50 -16.82
CA GLU A 60 9.58 -7.76 -16.74
C GLU A 60 9.35 -8.14 -15.26
N ILE A 61 8.11 -7.94 -14.79
CA ILE A 61 7.69 -8.47 -13.48
C ILE A 61 7.46 -9.98 -13.63
N GLN A 62 8.25 -10.79 -12.94
CA GLN A 62 8.12 -12.25 -12.99
C GLN A 62 7.24 -12.81 -11.86
N ARG A 63 7.36 -12.26 -10.64
CA ARG A 63 6.67 -12.75 -9.44
C ARG A 63 6.18 -11.59 -8.58
N VAL A 64 5.05 -11.81 -7.92
CA VAL A 64 4.42 -10.93 -6.93
C VAL A 64 4.30 -11.70 -5.63
N THR A 65 4.81 -11.12 -4.54
CA THR A 65 4.56 -11.60 -3.18
C THR A 65 3.46 -10.74 -2.58
N ALA A 66 2.28 -11.34 -2.35
CA ALA A 66 1.20 -10.65 -1.63
C ALA A 66 1.56 -10.54 -0.15
N LEU A 67 1.32 -9.39 0.46
CA LEU A 67 1.51 -9.16 1.90
C LEU A 67 0.26 -9.57 2.66
N ASP A 68 -0.18 -10.80 2.44
CA ASP A 68 -1.33 -11.36 3.14
C ASP A 68 -0.95 -11.74 4.59
N GLU A 69 -1.97 -12.01 5.40
CA GLU A 69 -1.81 -12.33 6.81
C GLU A 69 -0.88 -13.53 7.06
N GLU A 70 -0.92 -14.54 6.20
CA GLU A 70 -0.07 -15.73 6.28
C GLU A 70 1.41 -15.36 6.12
N VAL A 71 1.74 -14.56 5.10
CA VAL A 71 3.11 -14.07 4.85
C VAL A 71 3.60 -13.21 6.02
N MET A 72 2.73 -12.35 6.56
CA MET A 72 3.10 -11.48 7.67
C MET A 72 3.35 -12.27 8.96
N GLN A 73 2.51 -13.25 9.28
CA GLN A 73 2.69 -14.12 10.45
C GLN A 73 3.97 -14.97 10.36
N GLU A 74 4.27 -15.51 9.18
CA GLU A 74 5.49 -16.29 8.98
C GLU A 74 6.75 -15.42 9.10
N TYR A 75 6.71 -14.19 8.60
CA TYR A 75 7.80 -13.24 8.77
C TYR A 75 8.00 -12.88 10.25
N GLU A 76 6.94 -12.60 10.99
CA GLU A 76 7.04 -12.34 12.45
C GLU A 76 7.66 -13.51 13.20
N ARG A 77 7.40 -14.74 12.75
CA ARG A 77 7.95 -15.97 13.35
C ARG A 77 9.41 -16.23 12.99
N THR A 78 9.82 -15.93 11.75
CA THR A 78 11.10 -16.40 11.18
C THR A 78 12.10 -15.29 10.87
N GLY A 79 11.63 -14.07 10.64
CA GLY A 79 12.40 -12.98 10.06
C GLY A 79 12.64 -13.14 8.55
N GLU A 80 12.00 -14.11 7.88
CA GLU A 80 12.20 -14.41 6.47
C GLU A 80 10.88 -14.47 5.71
N ILE A 81 10.86 -13.96 4.47
CA ILE A 81 9.74 -14.14 3.54
C ILE A 81 10.11 -15.25 2.58
N ASN A 82 9.48 -16.41 2.75
CA ASN A 82 9.72 -17.56 1.91
C ASN A 82 9.02 -17.41 0.55
N GLU A 83 9.79 -17.54 -0.53
CA GLU A 83 9.19 -17.56 -1.87
C GLU A 83 8.28 -18.78 -2.06
N LYS A 84 7.06 -18.55 -2.55
CA LYS A 84 6.15 -19.65 -2.88
C LYS A 84 6.74 -20.52 -4.00
N PRO A 85 6.65 -21.86 -3.90
CA PRO A 85 7.10 -22.74 -4.97
C PRO A 85 6.28 -22.53 -6.25
N ASN A 86 6.86 -22.84 -7.40
CA ASN A 86 6.14 -22.77 -8.68
C ASN A 86 4.97 -23.76 -8.71
N CYS A 87 3.84 -23.35 -9.31
CA CYS A 87 2.73 -24.25 -9.59
C CYS A 87 3.16 -25.41 -10.49
N ALA A 88 2.76 -26.63 -10.14
CA ALA A 88 2.95 -27.79 -11.01
C ALA A 88 2.16 -27.63 -12.31
N ASN A 89 2.75 -28.05 -13.43
CA ASN A 89 2.12 -28.10 -14.76
C ASN A 89 1.50 -26.78 -15.25
N ASN A 90 2.03 -25.62 -14.82
CA ASN A 90 1.47 -24.29 -15.12
C ASN A 90 -0.02 -24.15 -14.73
N ASN A 91 -0.48 -24.91 -13.72
CA ASN A 91 -1.84 -24.80 -13.21
C ASN A 91 -1.96 -23.56 -12.30
N HIS A 92 -1.99 -22.39 -12.92
CA HIS A 92 -2.07 -21.11 -12.24
C HIS A 92 -3.53 -20.74 -11.98
N GLU A 93 -3.80 -20.21 -10.79
CA GLU A 93 -5.11 -19.73 -10.40
C GLU A 93 -5.02 -18.23 -10.13
N GLU A 94 -5.80 -17.44 -10.87
CA GLU A 94 -5.79 -15.98 -10.77
C GLU A 94 -6.40 -15.49 -9.45
N VAL A 95 -5.74 -14.53 -8.81
CA VAL A 95 -6.33 -13.79 -7.70
C VAL A 95 -7.43 -12.88 -8.26
N ILE A 96 -8.65 -13.09 -7.76
CA ILE A 96 -9.75 -12.13 -7.91
C ILE A 96 -9.81 -11.30 -6.64
N ALA A 97 -9.45 -10.04 -6.75
CA ALA A 97 -9.48 -9.07 -5.65
C ALA A 97 -9.57 -7.67 -6.23
N ASP A 98 -9.70 -6.67 -5.37
CA ASP A 98 -9.67 -5.27 -5.80
C ASP A 98 -8.30 -4.95 -6.41
N ALA A 99 -8.28 -4.35 -7.59
CA ALA A 99 -7.06 -4.09 -8.36
C ALA A 99 -7.01 -2.62 -8.78
N TRP A 100 -5.82 -2.03 -8.76
CA TRP A 100 -5.58 -0.65 -9.22
C TRP A 100 -4.23 -0.56 -9.92
N ASP A 101 -4.04 0.51 -10.69
CA ASP A 101 -2.78 0.87 -11.33
C ASP A 101 -2.23 2.18 -10.73
N TYR A 102 -1.44 2.93 -11.50
CA TYR A 102 -0.86 4.20 -11.07
C TYR A 102 -1.86 5.36 -11.02
N GLN A 103 -3.02 5.25 -11.67
CA GLN A 103 -4.04 6.30 -11.63
C GLN A 103 -4.67 6.35 -10.24
N GLY A 104 -4.76 7.56 -9.66
CA GLY A 104 -5.28 7.76 -8.30
C GLY A 104 -4.30 7.37 -7.20
N LEU A 105 -3.04 7.08 -7.53
CA LEU A 105 -1.97 6.88 -6.56
C LEU A 105 -1.51 8.22 -5.99
N HIS A 106 -1.54 8.33 -4.66
CA HIS A 106 -1.00 9.45 -3.92
C HIS A 106 0.07 8.96 -2.94
N ILE A 107 1.34 9.31 -3.18
CA ILE A 107 2.38 9.16 -2.16
C ILE A 107 2.13 10.23 -1.10
N LEU A 108 2.06 9.82 0.17
CA LEU A 108 1.77 10.75 1.27
C LEU A 108 2.95 11.71 1.47
N GLU A 109 2.64 13.00 1.59
CA GLU A 109 3.63 14.07 1.79
C GLU A 109 3.33 14.88 3.06
N ASN A 110 4.36 15.56 3.57
CA ASN A 110 4.20 16.44 4.72
C ASN A 110 3.15 17.51 4.47
N GLY A 111 2.20 17.64 5.39
CA GLY A 111 1.12 18.61 5.32
C GLY A 111 -0.21 18.03 4.83
N ASP A 112 -0.22 16.84 4.23
CA ASP A 112 -1.47 16.16 3.89
C ASP A 112 -2.29 15.90 5.15
N HIS A 113 -3.61 16.03 5.08
CA HIS A 113 -4.48 15.62 6.19
C HIS A 113 -5.12 14.28 5.86
N LEU A 114 -4.90 13.29 6.72
CA LEU A 114 -5.37 11.93 6.54
C LEU A 114 -6.26 11.53 7.73
N THR A 115 -7.33 10.82 7.44
CA THR A 115 -8.21 10.20 8.44
C THR A 115 -8.38 8.74 8.07
N ILE A 116 -8.16 7.84 9.03
CA ILE A 116 -8.07 6.39 8.83
C ILE A 116 -9.20 5.73 9.63
N TYR A 117 -9.88 4.79 8.98
CA TYR A 117 -11.01 4.06 9.55
C TYR A 117 -10.70 2.57 9.62
N HIS A 118 -11.09 1.95 10.73
CA HIS A 118 -10.97 0.50 10.89
C HIS A 118 -11.89 -0.21 9.88
N PRO A 119 -11.41 -1.25 9.18
CA PRO A 119 -12.16 -1.90 8.10
C PRO A 119 -13.48 -2.54 8.55
N ASP A 120 -13.53 -3.10 9.77
CA ASP A 120 -14.70 -3.86 10.23
C ASP A 120 -15.86 -3.00 10.75
N ASN A 121 -15.56 -1.90 11.44
CA ASN A 121 -16.57 -1.10 12.15
C ASN A 121 -16.62 0.37 11.71
N ASN A 122 -15.74 0.77 10.77
CA ASN A 122 -15.61 2.13 10.25
C ASN A 122 -15.37 3.21 11.34
N GLU A 123 -14.82 2.81 12.49
CA GLU A 123 -14.39 3.71 13.55
C GLU A 123 -13.10 4.44 13.14
N GLU A 124 -13.02 5.74 13.44
CA GLU A 124 -11.80 6.52 13.24
C GLU A 124 -10.71 6.03 14.19
N VAL A 125 -9.64 5.43 13.63
CA VAL A 125 -8.50 4.92 14.41
C VAL A 125 -7.34 5.91 14.45
N TRP A 126 -7.29 6.83 13.50
CA TRP A 126 -6.29 7.89 13.45
C TRP A 126 -6.76 9.05 12.56
N SER A 127 -6.43 10.27 12.95
CA SER A 127 -6.69 11.47 12.14
C SER A 127 -5.67 12.55 12.45
N GLY A 128 -5.09 13.15 11.41
CA GLY A 128 -4.12 14.21 11.59
C GLY A 128 -3.37 14.60 10.34
N VAL A 129 -2.38 15.47 10.56
CA VAL A 129 -1.50 15.97 9.50
C VAL A 129 -0.27 15.07 9.38
N ILE A 130 0.02 14.66 8.15
CA ILE A 130 1.22 13.89 7.80
C ILE A 130 2.47 14.71 8.10
N ASN A 131 3.38 14.11 8.86
CA ASN A 131 4.66 14.66 9.31
C ASN A 131 5.69 13.53 9.38
N LEU A 132 6.24 13.22 8.22
CA LEU A 132 7.18 12.16 7.95
C LEU A 132 8.59 12.53 8.44
N LYS A 133 9.17 11.63 9.25
CA LYS A 133 10.61 11.55 9.52
C LYS A 133 11.21 10.65 8.44
N GLN A 134 11.92 11.23 7.49
CA GLN A 134 12.59 10.52 6.40
C GLN A 134 13.80 9.74 6.92
N HIS A 135 14.08 8.62 6.26
CA HIS A 135 15.19 7.72 6.54
C HIS A 135 16.10 7.56 5.32
N ASP A 136 17.33 7.13 5.58
CA ASP A 136 18.26 6.75 4.51
C ASP A 136 17.82 5.43 3.86
N LEU A 137 18.34 5.15 2.67
CA LEU A 137 18.06 3.89 1.98
C LEU A 137 18.59 2.70 2.80
N PHE A 138 17.82 1.61 2.84
CA PHE A 138 18.15 0.37 3.57
C PHE A 138 18.44 0.53 5.07
N SER A 139 17.98 1.61 5.72
CA SER A 139 18.29 1.84 7.13
C SER A 139 17.18 1.34 8.07
N GLU A 140 15.93 1.42 7.64
CA GLU A 140 14.77 1.20 8.51
C GLU A 140 13.71 0.35 7.82
N HIS A 141 13.09 -0.56 8.57
CA HIS A 141 12.03 -1.41 8.07
C HIS A 141 10.81 -1.44 8.99
N ALA A 142 9.65 -1.76 8.42
CA ALA A 142 8.44 -2.15 9.13
C ALA A 142 8.07 -3.58 8.70
N SER A 143 8.07 -4.51 9.66
CA SER A 143 7.75 -5.92 9.40
C SER A 143 8.50 -6.53 8.19
N GLY A 144 9.81 -6.25 8.09
CA GLY A 144 10.68 -6.76 7.03
C GLY A 144 10.75 -5.96 5.75
N TRP A 145 9.92 -4.93 5.62
CA TRP A 145 9.88 -4.06 4.44
C TRP A 145 10.66 -2.79 4.70
N TRP A 146 11.67 -2.50 3.87
CA TRP A 146 12.35 -1.21 3.90
C TRP A 146 11.34 -0.09 3.70
N ILE A 147 11.39 0.93 4.55
CA ILE A 147 10.49 2.08 4.52
C ILE A 147 11.32 3.37 4.39
N HIS A 148 10.78 4.35 3.68
CA HIS A 148 11.47 5.63 3.53
C HIS A 148 11.17 6.63 4.64
N ALA A 149 10.14 6.40 5.46
CA ALA A 149 9.82 7.32 6.55
C ALA A 149 8.99 6.69 7.67
N ASP A 150 9.01 7.31 8.84
CA ASP A 150 8.00 7.12 9.90
C ASP A 150 7.08 8.32 10.00
N GLN A 151 5.80 8.12 10.30
CA GLN A 151 4.92 9.20 10.74
C GLN A 151 5.25 9.59 12.19
N LYS A 152 5.51 10.88 12.45
CA LYS A 152 5.75 11.36 13.81
C LYS A 152 4.48 11.27 14.65
N GLY A 153 4.65 10.88 15.91
CA GLY A 153 3.58 10.86 16.91
C GLY A 153 2.75 9.57 16.94
N ILE A 154 3.12 8.58 16.14
CA ILE A 154 2.54 7.23 16.18
C ILE A 154 3.67 6.19 16.12
N GLU A 155 3.48 5.04 16.75
CA GLU A 155 4.43 3.94 16.70
C GLU A 155 4.48 3.34 15.27
N ARG A 156 5.69 3.00 14.80
CA ARG A 156 5.90 2.43 13.45
C ARG A 156 5.03 1.21 13.19
N ALA A 157 4.94 0.27 14.14
CA ALA A 157 4.18 -0.97 13.96
C ALA A 157 2.70 -0.67 13.72
N VAL A 158 2.11 0.19 14.55
CA VAL A 158 0.71 0.63 14.42
C VAL A 158 0.49 1.38 13.11
N TRP A 159 1.40 2.29 12.75
CA TRP A 159 1.30 3.02 11.49
C TRP A 159 1.34 2.09 10.28
N ALA A 160 2.33 1.20 10.24
CA ALA A 160 2.53 0.27 9.12
C ALA A 160 1.36 -0.71 8.98
N GLU A 161 0.75 -1.14 10.08
CA GLU A 161 -0.44 -2.00 10.07
C GLU A 161 -1.57 -1.41 9.22
N TYR A 162 -1.83 -0.09 9.31
CA TYR A 162 -2.89 0.55 8.52
C TYR A 162 -2.66 0.41 7.01
N PHE A 163 -1.41 0.43 6.55
CA PHE A 163 -1.06 0.31 5.14
C PHE A 163 -1.01 -1.16 4.70
N PHE A 164 -0.44 -2.05 5.51
CA PHE A 164 -0.36 -3.47 5.16
C PHE A 164 -1.74 -4.15 5.12
N LYS A 165 -2.67 -3.70 5.96
CA LYS A 165 -4.05 -4.22 6.00
C LYS A 165 -5.03 -3.41 5.14
N GLU A 166 -4.53 -2.50 4.31
CA GLU A 166 -5.33 -1.72 3.37
C GLU A 166 -6.51 -0.95 4.01
N TYR A 167 -6.26 -0.26 5.13
CA TYR A 167 -7.31 0.45 5.87
C TYR A 167 -7.97 1.52 4.99
N SER A 168 -9.29 1.69 5.16
CA SER A 168 -10.04 2.74 4.48
C SER A 168 -9.65 4.10 5.03
N ALA A 169 -9.56 5.10 4.15
CA ALA A 169 -9.12 6.42 4.55
C ALA A 169 -9.75 7.55 3.73
N LYS A 170 -9.66 8.76 4.30
CA LYS A 170 -9.92 10.03 3.64
C LYS A 170 -8.65 10.85 3.59
N LEU A 171 -8.33 11.40 2.43
CA LEU A 171 -7.15 12.23 2.19
C LEU A 171 -7.57 13.61 1.71
N ILE A 172 -6.99 14.65 2.32
CA ILE A 172 -7.02 16.02 1.84
C ILE A 172 -5.56 16.38 1.50
N PRO A 173 -5.19 16.37 0.21
CA PRO A 173 -3.83 16.70 -0.20
C PRO A 173 -3.47 18.14 0.14
N SER A 174 -2.26 18.34 0.65
CA SER A 174 -1.68 19.65 0.91
C SER A 174 -1.40 20.44 -0.37
N ASN A 175 -1.08 19.73 -1.46
CA ASN A 175 -0.81 20.31 -2.76
C ASN A 175 -1.78 19.79 -3.82
N LYS A 176 -2.82 20.59 -4.10
CA LYS A 176 -3.97 20.23 -4.96
C LYS A 176 -3.63 20.06 -6.46
N HIS A 177 -2.43 20.43 -6.90
CA HIS A 177 -2.07 20.50 -8.33
C HIS A 177 -1.07 19.44 -8.78
N LYS A 178 -0.73 18.47 -7.93
CA LYS A 178 0.37 17.54 -8.20
C LYS A 178 -0.06 16.25 -8.90
N TYR A 179 -1.36 16.00 -9.06
CA TYR A 179 -1.93 14.75 -9.58
C TYR A 179 -3.08 15.04 -10.55
#